data_AF-A0A7S7TL43-F1
#
_entry.id   AF-A0A7S7TL43-F1
#
_cell.length_a   1.000
_cell.length_b   1.000
_cell.length_c   1.000
_cell.angle_alpha   90.00
_cell.angle_beta   90.00
_cell.angle_gamma   90.00
#
_symmetry.space_group_name_H-M   'P 1'
#
loop_
_entity.id
_entity.type
_entity.pdbx_description
1 polymer ?
#
loop_
_entity_poly.entity_id
_entity_poly.type
_entity_poly.pdbx_seq_one_letter_code
_entity_poly.pdbx_strand_id
1 'polypeptide(L)' 'MTNPNCPICFGLGWVCENHPHLPWTREARGCQCGAGMPCECNQAGVDEPDVSQVIEKPDPLG' A
#
# COMPACT_ATOMS: atom_id res chain seq x y z
N MET A 1 3.24 -6.77 6.32
CA MET A 1 4.29 -5.93 6.97
C MET A 1 5.32 -5.54 5.93
N THR A 2 5.90 -4.35 6.01
CA THR A 2 6.96 -3.85 5.10
C THR A 2 8.35 -4.27 5.57
N ASN A 3 9.25 -4.68 4.65
CA ASN A 3 10.64 -4.98 4.99
C ASN A 3 11.50 -3.68 5.07
N PRO A 4 12.08 -3.34 6.24
CA PRO A 4 12.90 -2.13 6.41
C PRO A 4 14.20 -2.15 5.59
N ASN A 5 14.71 -3.33 5.22
CA ASN A 5 15.93 -3.50 4.44
C ASN A 5 15.64 -3.81 2.96
N CYS A 6 14.45 -3.48 2.46
CA CYS A 6 14.11 -3.73 1.07
C CYS A 6 15.06 -2.95 0.12
N PRO A 7 15.72 -3.61 -0.84
CA PRO A 7 16.67 -2.94 -1.74
C PRO A 7 16.01 -2.01 -2.77
N ILE A 8 14.68 -2.08 -2.90
CA ILE A 8 13.89 -1.31 -3.86
C ILE A 8 13.35 -0.05 -3.19
N CYS A 9 12.54 -0.23 -2.14
CA CYS A 9 11.88 0.87 -1.45
C CYS A 9 12.66 1.42 -0.25
N PHE A 10 13.80 0.81 0.13
CA PHE A 10 14.62 1.22 1.29
C PHE A 10 13.82 1.37 2.59
N GLY A 11 12.84 0.48 2.80
CA GLY A 11 11.96 0.51 3.97
C GLY A 11 10.73 1.42 3.86
N LEU A 12 10.56 2.21 2.78
CA LEU A 12 9.35 3.03 2.57
C LEU A 12 8.08 2.19 2.41
N GLY A 13 8.19 1.04 1.74
CA GLY A 13 7.04 0.21 1.36
C GLY A 13 6.26 0.71 0.15
N TRP A 14 6.77 1.74 -0.53
CA TRP A 14 6.14 2.35 -1.70
C TRP A 14 7.16 2.59 -2.82
N VAL A 15 6.73 2.36 -4.05
CA VAL A 15 7.51 2.54 -5.28
C VAL A 15 6.68 3.35 -6.29
N CYS A 16 7.32 3.94 -7.29
CA CYS A 16 6.60 4.66 -8.33
C CYS A 16 5.83 3.69 -9.24
N GLU A 17 4.58 3.98 -9.57
CA GLU A 17 3.77 3.13 -10.47
C GLU A 17 4.39 2.99 -11.88
N ASN A 18 5.04 4.06 -12.37
CA ASN A 18 5.71 4.06 -13.67
C ASN A 18 7.11 3.43 -13.62
N HIS A 19 7.73 3.43 -12.43
CA HIS A 19 9.07 2.90 -12.21
C HIS A 19 9.08 2.05 -10.92
N PRO A 20 8.58 0.80 -10.96
CA PRO A 20 8.41 -0.03 -9.77
C PRO A 20 9.72 -0.42 -9.05
N HIS A 21 10.86 -0.17 -9.70
CA HIS A 21 12.20 -0.37 -9.16
C HIS A 21 12.75 0.88 -8.44
N LEU A 22 12.01 1.99 -8.42
CA LEU A 22 12.40 3.23 -7.74
C LEU A 22 11.47 3.51 -6.56
N PRO A 23 12.01 3.89 -5.39
CA PRO A 23 11.21 4.27 -4.24
C PRO A 23 10.37 5.51 -4.56
N TRP A 24 9.14 5.56 -4.06
CA TRP A 24 8.28 6.72 -4.21
C TRP A 24 8.69 7.84 -3.21
N THR A 25 9.80 8.51 -3.51
CA THR A 25 10.36 9.62 -2.71
C THR A 25 10.95 10.70 -3.63
N ARG A 26 11.12 11.92 -3.11
CA ARG A 26 11.79 13.05 -3.78
C ARG A 26 13.32 13.01 -3.66
N GLU A 27 13.86 12.07 -2.90
CA GLU A 27 15.30 11.93 -2.71
C GLU A 27 16.01 11.54 -4.00
N ALA A 28 17.33 11.69 -4.03
CA ALA A 28 18.16 11.52 -5.23
C ALA A 28 18.05 10.14 -5.93
N ARG A 29 17.50 9.13 -5.25
CA ARG A 29 17.29 7.77 -5.80
C ARG A 29 15.83 7.43 -6.03
N GLY A 30 14.89 8.35 -5.77
CA GLY A 30 13.46 8.11 -5.89
C GLY A 30 12.83 8.66 -7.16
N CYS A 31 11.56 8.30 -7.35
CA CYS A 31 10.74 8.77 -8.45
C CYS A 31 9.34 9.18 -7.97
N GLN A 32 8.89 10.35 -8.43
CA GLN A 32 7.53 10.87 -8.22
C GLN A 32 6.91 11.39 -9.53
N CYS A 33 7.23 10.77 -10.67
CA CYS A 33 6.61 11.15 -11.94
C CYS A 33 5.15 10.71 -12.07
N GLY A 34 4.70 9.80 -11.20
CA GLY A 34 3.33 9.32 -11.09
C GLY A 34 2.92 9.08 -9.64
N ALA A 35 1.89 8.27 -9.44
CA ALA A 35 1.45 7.85 -8.12
C ALA A 35 2.41 6.83 -7.47
N GLY A 36 2.27 6.69 -6.15
CA GLY A 36 2.93 5.63 -5.39
C GLY A 36 2.08 4.37 -5.42
N MET A 37 2.71 3.23 -5.69
CA MET A 37 2.12 1.90 -5.54
C MET A 37 2.84 1.13 -4.43
N PRO A 38 2.19 0.16 -3.77
CA PRO A 38 2.85 -0.66 -2.75
C PRO A 38 4.05 -1.40 -3.35
N CYS A 39 5.18 -1.37 -2.64
CA CYS A 39 6.33 -2.19 -2.97
C CYS A 39 5.97 -3.67 -2.79
N GLU A 40 6.60 -4.58 -3.53
CA GLU A 40 6.45 -6.03 -3.32
C GLU A 40 6.74 -6.48 -1.89
N CYS A 41 7.62 -5.79 -1.17
CA CYS A 41 7.88 -6.09 0.24
C CYS A 41 6.78 -5.62 1.19
N ASN A 42 5.85 -4.79 0.70
CA ASN A 42 4.71 -4.26 1.42
C ASN A 42 3.43 -5.01 0.97
N GLN A 43 3.38 -6.32 1.23
CA GLN A 43 2.17 -7.13 0.99
C GLN A 43 1.09 -6.92 2.07
N ALA A 44 1.16 -5.84 2.86
CA ALA A 44 0.27 -5.61 4.00
C ALA A 44 -1.13 -5.09 3.62
N GLY A 45 -1.41 -4.85 2.34
CA GLY A 45 -2.57 -4.09 1.88
C GLY A 45 -3.60 -4.83 1.04
N VAL A 46 -3.51 -6.17 0.94
CA VAL A 46 -4.59 -7.02 0.39
C VAL A 46 -5.22 -7.86 1.50
N ASP A 47 -5.13 -7.40 2.75
CA ASP A 47 -6.09 -7.81 3.76
C ASP A 47 -7.39 -7.12 3.35
N GLU A 48 -8.25 -7.86 2.63
CA GLU A 48 -9.63 -7.43 2.43
C GLU A 48 -10.16 -6.95 3.78
N PRO A 49 -10.78 -5.76 3.87
CA PRO A 49 -11.39 -5.36 5.13
C PRO A 49 -12.31 -6.50 5.58
N ASP A 50 -12.14 -7.00 6.80
CA ASP A 50 -12.98 -8.07 7.33
C ASP A 50 -14.44 -7.58 7.36
N VAL A 51 -15.19 -7.91 6.30
CA VAL A 51 -16.61 -7.57 6.14
C VAL A 51 -17.51 -8.48 6.99
N SER A 52 -16.95 -9.38 7.82
CA SER A 52 -17.75 -10.22 8.72
C SER A 52 -18.46 -9.43 9.83
N GLN A 53 -18.16 -8.13 9.98
CA GLN A 53 -18.77 -7.23 10.95
C GLN A 53 -19.73 -6.20 10.31
N VAL A 54 -20.34 -6.49 9.16
CA VAL A 54 -21.45 -5.67 8.66
C VAL A 54 -22.61 -5.82 9.64
N ILE A 55 -22.83 -4.78 10.45
CA ILE A 55 -23.98 -4.64 11.33
C ILE A 55 -25.22 -4.55 10.43
N GLU A 56 -25.99 -5.63 10.35
CA GLU A 56 -27.33 -5.60 9.78
C GLU A 56 -28.15 -4.57 10.58
N LYS A 57 -28.62 -3.53 9.90
CA LYS A 57 -29.55 -2.58 10.50
C LYS A 57 -30.78 -3.39 10.92
N PRO A 58 -31.24 -3.29 12.19
CA PRO A 58 -32.50 -3.93 12.56
C PRO A 58 -33.60 -3.32 11.70
N ASP A 59 -34.35 -4.18 11.00
CA ASP A 59 -35.54 -3.82 10.25
C ASP A 59 -36.45 -2.95 11.15
N PRO A 60 -36.75 -1.70 10.77
CA PRO A 60 -37.80 -0.97 11.44
C PRO A 60 -39.11 -1.66 11.06
N LEU A 61 -39.64 -2.43 12.00
CA LEU A 61 -41.01 -2.95 11.99
C LEU A 61 -41.97 -1.89 11.41
N GLY A 62 -42.64 -2.26 10.32
CA GLY A 62 -43.72 -1.49 9.69
C GLY A 62 -44.66 -2.42 8.95
#